data_AF-A0A8C5BQX6-F1
#
_entry.id   AF-A0A8C5BQX6-F1
#
_cell.length_a   1.000
_cell.length_b   1.000
_cell.length_c   1.000
_cell.angle_alpha   90.00
_cell.angle_beta   90.00
_cell.angle_gamma   90.00
#
_symmetry.space_group_name_H-M   'P 1'
#
loop_
_entity.id
_entity.type
_entity.pdbx_description
1 polymer ?
#
loop_
_entity_poly.entity_id
_entity_poly.type
_entity_poly.pdbx_seq_one_letter_code
_entity_poly.pdbx_strand_id
1 'polypeptide(L)'
;MHEYIDVHFCFRLLNMATTLEIIGGGGGTEFTFNGLENGATLKKIGVAVGGWQIKAVRAELTDGSVKTFGQGHTFSEFTFEPGEIITKLSLWGNGAGTRLGGIKFGTSSGRKFFEYMNDWGLKTEYSIDVGSGVCLGLEGSCSDDIDRMGFVFINAIKSAELTDLTYPSLPGYTPQVNKEYIKSVSYHNGSTATQEHKFAYSRSLTKSTTLSTTNKIESTVSVSVTAGIPDLVEVSGGFSMTKGAAQTSSMTSSETITESDEVKVTVPAGKTMTVEVSVRRAVINLPYPATVKIRCMNGSELHFKSTGNYHAVAYTAVDVNVTESDKVMNV
;
A
#
# COMPACT_ATOMS: atom_id res chain seq x y z
N MET A 1 -4.09 -52.84 -40.21
CA MET A 1 -4.27 -51.47 -40.71
C MET A 1 -5.39 -50.85 -39.87
N HIS A 2 -5.01 -50.20 -38.78
CA HIS A 2 -5.90 -49.46 -37.89
C HIS A 2 -5.09 -48.28 -37.38
N GLU A 3 -5.51 -47.08 -37.77
CA GLU A 3 -5.02 -45.81 -37.27
C GLU A 3 -5.23 -45.74 -35.76
N TYR A 4 -4.18 -45.42 -35.02
CA TYR A 4 -4.31 -44.75 -33.74
C TYR A 4 -3.91 -43.29 -33.97
N ILE A 5 -4.93 -42.43 -33.97
CA ILE A 5 -4.77 -40.98 -33.94
C ILE A 5 -4.11 -40.63 -32.61
N ASP A 6 -2.88 -40.17 -32.69
CA ASP A 6 -2.13 -39.59 -31.59
C ASP A 6 -2.82 -38.28 -31.20
N VAL A 7 -3.65 -38.34 -30.15
CA VAL A 7 -4.29 -37.16 -29.58
C VAL A 7 -3.20 -36.37 -28.88
N HIS A 8 -2.60 -35.46 -29.63
CA HIS A 8 -1.86 -34.30 -29.15
C HIS A 8 -2.73 -33.57 -28.09
N PHE A 9 -2.61 -34.00 -26.83
CA PHE A 9 -3.04 -33.23 -25.68
C PHE A 9 -2.00 -32.12 -25.48
N CYS A 10 -2.03 -31.15 -26.40
CA CYS A 10 -1.32 -29.90 -26.26
C CYS A 10 -1.99 -29.13 -25.13
N PHE A 11 -1.56 -29.41 -23.89
CA PHE A 11 -1.71 -28.46 -22.79
C PHE A 11 -1.05 -27.17 -23.27
N ARG A 12 -1.85 -26.21 -23.75
CA ARG A 12 -1.44 -24.82 -23.61
C ARG A 12 -1.09 -24.68 -22.14
N LEU A 13 0.20 -24.47 -21.84
CA LEU A 13 0.67 -24.09 -20.52
C LEU A 13 -0.35 -23.10 -19.96
N LEU A 14 -1.05 -23.49 -18.89
CA LEU A 14 -1.84 -22.54 -18.13
C LEU A 14 -0.82 -21.50 -17.69
N ASN A 15 -0.85 -20.32 -18.30
CA ASN A 15 -0.07 -19.17 -17.86
C ASN A 15 -0.64 -18.78 -16.50
N MET A 16 -0.10 -19.39 -15.43
CA MET A 16 -0.45 -19.07 -14.06
C MET A 16 0.29 -17.79 -13.64
N ALA A 17 -0.41 -16.95 -12.86
CA ALA A 17 0.18 -15.75 -12.29
C ALA A 17 1.09 -16.03 -11.09
N THR A 18 1.11 -17.28 -10.63
CA THR A 18 1.97 -17.74 -9.56
C THR A 18 2.84 -18.91 -9.97
N THR A 19 3.92 -19.10 -9.21
CA THR A 19 4.79 -20.27 -9.27
C THR A 19 4.90 -20.88 -7.86
N LEU A 20 4.98 -22.20 -7.82
CA LEU A 20 5.04 -23.00 -6.60
C LEU A 20 5.80 -24.29 -6.91
N GLU A 21 6.86 -24.54 -6.17
CA GLU A 21 7.60 -25.81 -6.20
C GLU A 21 7.62 -26.39 -4.78
N ILE A 22 7.08 -27.60 -4.62
CA ILE A 22 6.91 -28.27 -3.34
C ILE A 22 7.98 -29.35 -3.19
N ILE A 23 8.75 -29.28 -2.10
CA ILE A 23 9.80 -30.26 -1.79
C ILE A 23 9.45 -31.01 -0.51
N GLY A 24 9.62 -32.34 -0.51
CA GLY A 24 9.39 -33.22 0.64
C GLY A 24 8.88 -34.61 0.25
N GLY A 25 8.15 -35.26 1.16
CA GLY A 25 7.55 -36.58 0.97
C GLY A 25 6.05 -36.57 0.68
N GLY A 26 5.48 -37.75 0.45
CA GLY A 26 4.06 -37.92 0.09
C GLY A 26 3.08 -38.09 1.24
N GLY A 27 3.51 -37.90 2.49
CA GLY A 27 2.67 -38.06 3.69
C GLY A 27 1.92 -36.79 4.11
N GLY A 28 1.25 -36.87 5.26
CA GLY A 28 0.59 -35.75 5.91
C GLY A 28 -0.76 -35.36 5.29
N THR A 29 -1.40 -34.37 5.90
CA THR A 29 -2.63 -33.73 5.40
C THR A 29 -2.27 -32.45 4.68
N GLU A 30 -2.87 -32.22 3.51
CA GLU A 30 -2.63 -31.02 2.71
C GLU A 30 -3.04 -29.74 3.44
N PHE A 31 -2.28 -28.68 3.22
CA PHE A 31 -2.61 -27.34 3.68
C PHE A 31 -2.32 -26.30 2.60
N THR A 32 -3.17 -25.27 2.60
CA THR A 32 -3.01 -24.05 1.82
C THR A 32 -3.14 -22.87 2.76
N PHE A 33 -2.15 -21.98 2.73
CA PHE A 33 -2.15 -20.75 3.50
C PHE A 33 -1.44 -19.65 2.74
N ASN A 34 -2.21 -18.97 1.89
CA ASN A 34 -1.72 -17.94 1.01
C ASN A 34 -2.77 -16.82 0.85
N GLY A 35 -2.34 -15.67 0.33
CA GLY A 35 -3.19 -14.55 -0.01
C GLY A 35 -3.60 -14.50 -1.48
N LEU A 36 -3.84 -15.63 -2.15
CA LEU A 36 -4.26 -15.60 -3.57
C LEU A 36 -5.57 -14.83 -3.78
N GLU A 37 -6.50 -14.92 -2.82
CA GLU A 37 -7.84 -14.32 -2.92
C GLU A 37 -7.88 -12.84 -2.52
N ASN A 38 -6.93 -12.39 -1.70
CA ASN A 38 -6.96 -11.06 -1.08
C ASN A 38 -5.64 -10.28 -1.23
N GLY A 39 -4.62 -10.84 -1.88
CA GLY A 39 -3.30 -10.25 -2.08
C GLY A 39 -2.43 -10.12 -0.85
N ALA A 40 -2.76 -10.78 0.27
CA ALA A 40 -1.89 -10.79 1.44
C ALA A 40 -0.56 -11.51 1.13
N THR A 41 0.55 -10.95 1.60
CA THR A 41 1.89 -11.51 1.40
C THR A 41 2.46 -12.06 2.70
N LEU A 42 3.44 -12.94 2.62
CA LEU A 42 4.15 -13.47 3.78
C LEU A 42 4.86 -12.32 4.51
N LYS A 43 4.46 -12.07 5.76
CA LYS A 43 5.00 -11.02 6.62
C LYS A 43 6.04 -11.57 7.61
N LYS A 44 5.81 -12.77 8.12
CA LYS A 44 6.71 -13.42 9.07
C LYS A 44 6.66 -14.93 8.89
N ILE A 45 7.81 -15.57 9.03
CA ILE A 45 7.93 -17.03 9.07
C ILE A 45 8.75 -17.44 10.30
N GLY A 46 8.27 -18.45 11.01
CA GLY A 46 8.97 -19.15 12.07
C GLY A 46 9.18 -20.60 11.67
N VAL A 47 10.38 -21.14 11.87
CA VAL A 47 10.72 -22.52 11.54
C VAL A 47 11.25 -23.22 12.79
N ALA A 48 10.67 -24.38 13.11
CA ALA A 48 11.17 -25.30 14.13
C ALA A 48 11.80 -26.51 13.43
N VAL A 49 12.98 -26.91 13.88
CA VAL A 49 13.75 -28.02 13.29
C VAL A 49 13.83 -29.21 14.24
N GLY A 50 13.87 -30.40 13.68
CA GLY A 50 14.17 -31.65 14.39
C GLY A 50 15.40 -32.35 13.79
N GLY A 51 15.73 -33.52 14.32
CA GLY A 51 16.90 -34.31 13.90
C GLY A 51 16.97 -34.55 12.39
N TRP A 52 15.84 -34.89 11.79
CA TRP A 52 15.77 -35.37 10.41
C TRP A 52 14.67 -34.68 9.59
N GLN A 53 14.13 -33.57 10.09
CA GLN A 53 13.02 -32.86 9.45
C GLN A 53 12.94 -31.38 9.85
N ILE A 54 12.23 -30.61 9.03
CA ILE A 54 11.53 -29.42 9.51
C ILE A 54 10.32 -29.89 10.32
N LYS A 55 10.32 -29.58 11.61
CA LYS A 55 9.30 -30.05 12.57
C LYS A 55 8.00 -29.25 12.45
N ALA A 56 8.11 -27.93 12.35
CA ALA A 56 6.94 -27.08 12.23
C ALA A 56 7.28 -25.76 11.54
N VAL A 57 6.28 -25.16 10.90
CA VAL A 57 6.36 -23.82 10.31
C VAL A 57 5.18 -23.00 10.78
N ARG A 58 5.47 -21.81 11.31
CA ARG A 58 4.48 -20.79 11.64
C ARG A 58 4.59 -19.66 10.65
N ALA A 59 3.49 -19.27 10.03
CA ALA A 59 3.46 -18.17 9.07
C ALA A 59 2.44 -17.11 9.49
N GLU A 60 2.78 -15.85 9.25
CA GLU A 60 1.91 -14.69 9.38
C GLU A 60 1.86 -13.96 8.04
N LEU A 61 0.65 -13.64 7.55
CA LEU A 61 0.46 -12.83 6.35
C LEU A 61 0.22 -11.36 6.71
N THR A 62 0.31 -10.47 5.73
CA THR A 62 0.13 -9.02 5.92
C THR A 62 -1.28 -8.61 6.34
N ASP A 63 -2.28 -9.47 6.12
CA ASP A 63 -3.65 -9.29 6.61
C ASP A 63 -3.83 -9.64 8.12
N GLY A 64 -2.75 -10.09 8.78
CA GLY A 64 -2.74 -10.43 10.20
C GLY A 64 -3.14 -11.89 10.48
N SER A 65 -3.47 -12.68 9.47
CA SER A 65 -3.72 -14.11 9.65
C SER A 65 -2.45 -14.84 10.08
N VAL A 66 -2.58 -15.81 10.99
CA VAL A 66 -1.47 -16.60 11.52
C VAL A 66 -1.87 -18.08 11.55
N LYS A 67 -1.01 -18.96 11.03
CA LYS A 67 -1.17 -20.42 11.13
C LYS A 67 0.13 -21.10 11.48
N THR A 68 0.03 -22.25 12.14
CA THR A 68 1.15 -23.16 12.42
C THR A 68 0.84 -24.52 11.83
N PHE A 69 1.83 -25.11 11.16
CA PHE A 69 1.80 -26.44 10.54
C PHE A 69 2.87 -27.31 11.19
N GLY A 70 2.60 -28.59 11.42
CA GLY A 70 3.47 -29.44 12.23
C GLY A 70 3.36 -29.17 13.74
N GLN A 71 4.20 -29.84 14.53
CA GLN A 71 4.22 -29.69 16.00
C GLN A 71 5.59 -29.21 16.49
N GLY A 72 5.70 -27.92 16.77
CA GLY A 72 6.92 -27.29 17.28
C GLY A 72 6.62 -26.25 18.36
N HIS A 73 7.56 -26.08 19.30
CA HIS A 73 7.41 -25.16 20.44
C HIS A 73 8.34 -23.95 20.37
N THR A 74 9.55 -24.12 19.81
CA THR A 74 10.55 -23.05 19.67
C THR A 74 10.82 -22.85 18.18
N PHE A 75 10.78 -21.59 17.74
CA PHE A 75 10.92 -21.23 16.33
C PHE A 75 12.08 -20.25 16.16
N SER A 76 12.91 -20.48 15.15
CA SER A 76 13.74 -19.43 14.56
C SER A 76 12.85 -18.59 13.67
N GLU A 77 12.80 -17.27 13.88
CA GLU A 77 11.86 -16.39 13.20
C GLU A 77 12.56 -15.40 12.26
N PHE A 78 11.89 -15.10 11.15
CA PHE A 78 12.26 -14.05 10.21
C PHE A 78 11.03 -13.18 9.92
N THR A 79 11.14 -11.88 10.21
CA THR A 79 10.10 -10.89 9.91
C THR A 79 10.55 -10.03 8.74
N PHE A 80 9.75 -10.02 7.67
CA PHE A 80 10.03 -9.22 6.49
C PHE A 80 9.83 -7.73 6.77
N GLU A 81 10.76 -6.90 6.30
CA GLU A 81 10.59 -5.45 6.30
C GLU A 81 9.58 -5.03 5.21
N PRO A 82 8.85 -3.91 5.36
CA PRO A 82 8.00 -3.40 4.29
C PRO A 82 8.80 -3.25 2.98
N GLY A 83 8.32 -3.84 1.88
CA GLY A 83 9.02 -3.82 0.59
C GLY A 83 10.10 -4.87 0.39
N GLU A 84 10.39 -5.66 1.42
CA GLU A 84 11.38 -6.72 1.30
C GLU A 84 10.80 -7.95 0.60
N ILE A 85 11.52 -8.42 -0.43
CA ILE A 85 11.15 -9.59 -1.23
C ILE A 85 12.22 -10.67 -1.13
N ILE A 86 11.86 -11.92 -1.43
CA ILE A 86 12.81 -13.03 -1.50
C ILE A 86 13.49 -12.99 -2.86
N THR A 87 14.82 -12.98 -2.89
CA THR A 87 15.62 -12.94 -4.14
C THR A 87 16.18 -14.30 -4.51
N LYS A 88 16.32 -15.20 -3.53
CA LYS A 88 16.79 -16.59 -3.71
C LYS A 88 16.11 -17.47 -2.68
N LEU A 89 15.62 -18.63 -3.11
CA LEU A 89 15.09 -19.66 -2.24
C LEU A 89 15.70 -21.00 -2.63
N SER A 90 16.15 -21.72 -1.62
CA SER A 90 16.56 -23.11 -1.75
C SER A 90 15.81 -23.95 -0.72
N LEU A 91 15.36 -25.11 -1.15
CA LEU A 91 14.72 -26.11 -0.31
C LEU A 91 15.50 -27.42 -0.37
N TRP A 92 15.41 -28.20 0.70
CA TRP A 92 15.97 -29.54 0.76
C TRP A 92 14.92 -30.50 1.26
N GLY A 93 14.84 -31.69 0.67
CA GLY A 93 14.26 -32.83 1.35
C GLY A 93 15.20 -33.34 2.45
N ASN A 94 14.70 -34.17 3.35
CA ASN A 94 15.51 -34.82 4.39
C ASN A 94 16.50 -35.88 3.85
N GLY A 95 16.58 -36.08 2.54
CA GLY A 95 17.45 -37.06 1.91
C GLY A 95 16.92 -38.51 1.89
N ALA A 96 15.79 -38.79 2.54
CA ALA A 96 15.00 -40.02 2.36
C ALA A 96 13.75 -39.80 1.50
N GLY A 97 13.43 -38.53 1.16
CA GLY A 97 12.23 -38.20 0.38
C GLY A 97 10.94 -38.34 1.17
N THR A 98 10.99 -38.21 2.50
CA THR A 98 9.82 -38.38 3.38
C THR A 98 9.41 -37.10 4.10
N ARG A 99 10.31 -36.13 4.25
CA ARG A 99 10.07 -34.83 4.90
C ARG A 99 10.80 -33.71 4.17
N LEU A 100 10.35 -32.48 4.40
CA LEU A 100 11.18 -31.31 4.18
C LEU A 100 12.32 -31.30 5.22
N GLY A 101 13.54 -31.01 4.78
CA GLY A 101 14.76 -31.07 5.59
C GLY A 101 15.49 -29.73 5.74
N GLY A 102 15.22 -28.74 4.90
CA GLY A 102 15.88 -27.43 4.99
C GLY A 102 15.19 -26.34 4.18
N ILE A 103 15.27 -25.12 4.69
CA ILE A 103 14.76 -23.89 4.08
C ILE A 103 15.85 -22.83 4.16
N LYS A 104 16.28 -22.30 3.02
CA LYS A 104 17.23 -21.20 2.94
C LYS A 104 16.72 -20.12 2.01
N PHE A 105 16.72 -18.87 2.45
CA PHE A 105 16.44 -17.76 1.55
C PHE A 105 17.29 -16.54 1.82
N GLY A 106 17.47 -15.73 0.78
CA GLY A 106 18.03 -14.38 0.85
C GLY A 106 17.01 -13.36 0.36
N THR A 107 17.08 -12.14 0.87
CA THR A 107 16.11 -11.08 0.57
C THR A 107 16.73 -9.91 -0.19
N SER A 108 15.89 -8.98 -0.67
CA SER A 108 16.31 -7.76 -1.37
C SER A 108 17.09 -6.79 -0.48
N SER A 109 16.96 -6.89 0.85
CA SER A 109 17.73 -6.11 1.83
C SER A 109 19.10 -6.76 2.15
N GLY A 110 19.43 -7.89 1.52
CA GLY A 110 20.68 -8.63 1.76
C GLY A 110 20.66 -9.52 3.01
N ARG A 111 19.53 -9.59 3.73
CA ARG A 111 19.34 -10.47 4.89
C ARG A 111 19.17 -11.92 4.44
N LYS A 112 19.50 -12.86 5.33
CA LYS A 112 19.48 -14.30 5.05
C LYS A 112 18.81 -15.04 6.20
N PHE A 113 18.11 -16.12 5.85
CA PHE A 113 17.52 -17.04 6.79
C PHE A 113 17.86 -18.47 6.34
N PHE A 114 18.30 -19.31 7.26
CA PHE A 114 18.65 -20.69 6.94
C PHE A 114 18.39 -21.60 8.13
N GLU A 115 17.38 -22.44 8.00
CA GLU A 115 16.99 -23.42 9.01
C GLU A 115 16.93 -24.80 8.37
N TYR A 116 17.51 -25.78 9.03
CA TYR A 116 17.61 -27.15 8.52
C TYR A 116 17.67 -28.16 9.66
N MET A 117 17.39 -29.42 9.33
CA MET A 117 17.46 -30.54 10.25
C MET A 117 18.85 -30.66 10.91
N ASN A 118 18.89 -31.02 12.20
CA ASN A 118 20.11 -30.86 13.01
C ASN A 118 20.91 -32.14 13.30
N ASP A 119 20.42 -33.32 12.88
CA ASP A 119 21.17 -34.59 12.97
C ASP A 119 21.56 -35.13 11.59
N TRP A 120 20.63 -35.13 10.62
CA TRP A 120 20.88 -35.65 9.28
C TRP A 120 21.53 -34.57 8.40
N GLY A 121 22.49 -34.99 7.55
CA GLY A 121 23.14 -34.09 6.61
C GLY A 121 22.25 -33.72 5.42
N LEU A 122 22.31 -32.46 4.99
CA LEU A 122 21.66 -32.01 3.75
C LEU A 122 22.25 -32.72 2.51
N LYS A 123 21.38 -33.11 1.57
CA LYS A 123 21.77 -33.75 0.31
C LYS A 123 21.53 -32.80 -0.87
N THR A 124 20.58 -33.13 -1.75
CA THR A 124 20.24 -32.33 -2.93
C THR A 124 19.58 -31.00 -2.54
N GLU A 125 20.20 -29.90 -2.96
CA GLU A 125 19.62 -28.56 -2.93
C GLU A 125 18.70 -28.37 -4.14
N TYR A 126 17.46 -27.94 -3.89
CA TYR A 126 16.51 -27.55 -4.91
C TYR A 126 16.45 -26.02 -4.94
N SER A 127 17.04 -25.42 -5.97
CA SER A 127 16.99 -23.97 -6.20
C SER A 127 15.65 -23.63 -6.84
N ILE A 128 14.85 -22.81 -6.15
CA ILE A 128 13.48 -22.52 -6.55
C ILE A 128 13.43 -21.20 -7.34
N ASP A 129 12.67 -21.17 -8.44
CA ASP A 129 12.34 -19.93 -9.12
C ASP A 129 11.35 -19.11 -8.27
N VAL A 130 11.81 -17.97 -7.78
CA VAL A 130 11.02 -17.08 -6.90
C VAL A 130 10.16 -16.10 -7.70
N GLY A 131 10.22 -16.11 -9.04
CA GLY A 131 9.46 -15.20 -9.89
C GLY A 131 9.77 -13.74 -9.57
N SER A 132 8.78 -13.01 -9.07
CA SER A 132 8.95 -11.61 -8.61
C SER A 132 9.60 -11.48 -7.23
N GLY A 133 9.72 -12.57 -6.47
CA GLY A 133 10.13 -12.57 -5.07
C GLY A 133 9.01 -12.23 -4.07
N VAL A 134 7.83 -11.83 -4.56
CA VAL A 134 6.66 -11.53 -3.74
C VAL A 134 5.98 -12.84 -3.34
N CYS A 135 6.18 -13.26 -2.09
CA CYS A 135 5.61 -14.49 -1.56
C CYS A 135 4.19 -14.25 -1.02
N LEU A 136 3.20 -14.94 -1.57
CA LEU A 136 1.80 -14.91 -1.11
C LEU A 136 1.55 -15.84 0.08
N GLY A 137 2.44 -16.78 0.37
CA GLY A 137 2.30 -17.72 1.48
C GLY A 137 2.87 -19.09 1.16
N LEU A 138 2.28 -20.12 1.77
CA LEU A 138 2.80 -21.48 1.81
C LEU A 138 1.73 -22.51 1.42
N GLU A 139 2.17 -23.56 0.75
CA GLU A 139 1.37 -24.75 0.43
C GLU A 139 2.18 -26.01 0.69
N GLY A 140 1.52 -27.09 1.10
CA GLY A 140 2.23 -28.33 1.43
C GLY A 140 1.35 -29.39 2.06
N SER A 141 1.98 -30.31 2.77
CA SER A 141 1.30 -31.24 3.68
C SER A 141 2.08 -31.43 4.97
N CYS A 142 1.36 -31.67 6.06
CA CYS A 142 1.94 -31.88 7.38
C CYS A 142 1.11 -32.82 8.26
N SER A 143 1.75 -33.36 9.28
CA SER A 143 1.11 -33.98 10.45
C SER A 143 1.85 -33.53 11.70
N ASP A 144 2.61 -34.40 12.37
CA ASP A 144 3.51 -34.01 13.46
C ASP A 144 4.73 -33.21 12.95
N ASP A 145 5.09 -33.40 11.67
CA ASP A 145 6.20 -32.76 10.98
C ASP A 145 5.72 -32.10 9.67
N ILE A 146 6.59 -31.36 9.00
CA ILE A 146 6.37 -30.91 7.63
C ILE A 146 6.76 -32.01 6.64
N ASP A 147 5.77 -32.70 6.07
CA ASP A 147 5.98 -33.73 5.05
C ASP A 147 6.55 -33.12 3.77
N ARG A 148 5.92 -32.06 3.27
CA ARG A 148 6.39 -31.28 2.11
C ARG A 148 5.88 -29.85 2.19
N MET A 149 6.61 -28.91 1.61
CA MET A 149 6.17 -27.53 1.53
C MET A 149 6.82 -26.80 0.35
N GLY A 150 6.12 -25.81 -0.17
CA GLY A 150 6.61 -24.83 -1.12
C GLY A 150 6.14 -23.42 -0.75
N PHE A 151 6.77 -22.43 -1.38
CA PHE A 151 6.42 -21.02 -1.24
C PHE A 151 5.67 -20.59 -2.50
N VAL A 152 4.51 -19.97 -2.33
CA VAL A 152 3.70 -19.46 -3.45
C VAL A 152 4.21 -18.07 -3.80
N PHE A 153 4.80 -17.90 -4.98
CA PHE A 153 5.28 -16.61 -5.47
C PHE A 153 4.42 -16.08 -6.60
N ILE A 154 4.26 -14.76 -6.66
CA ILE A 154 3.78 -14.12 -7.89
C ILE A 154 4.91 -14.22 -8.93
N ASN A 155 4.59 -14.63 -10.15
CA ASN A 155 5.53 -14.61 -11.26
C ASN A 155 6.04 -13.19 -11.54
N ALA A 156 7.12 -13.06 -12.31
CA ALA A 156 7.74 -11.77 -12.62
C ALA A 156 6.67 -10.72 -13.02
N ILE A 157 6.55 -9.65 -12.25
CA ILE A 157 5.49 -8.65 -12.40
C ILE A 157 5.86 -7.69 -13.53
N LYS A 158 4.92 -7.48 -14.46
CA LYS A 158 5.01 -6.48 -15.52
C LYS A 158 4.40 -5.15 -15.07
N SER A 159 3.20 -5.20 -14.48
CA SER A 159 2.51 -4.05 -13.93
C SER A 159 1.55 -4.46 -12.82
N ALA A 160 1.25 -3.52 -11.93
CA ALA A 160 0.21 -3.65 -10.91
C ALA A 160 -0.62 -2.37 -10.88
N GLU A 161 -1.95 -2.53 -10.97
CA GLU A 161 -2.89 -1.42 -11.11
C GLU A 161 -4.04 -1.58 -10.12
N LEU A 162 -4.45 -0.48 -9.50
CA LEU A 162 -5.68 -0.37 -8.73
C LEU A 162 -6.79 0.12 -9.67
N THR A 163 -7.75 -0.75 -9.94
CA THR A 163 -8.87 -0.52 -10.86
C THR A 163 -10.21 -0.57 -10.12
N ASP A 164 -11.30 -0.24 -10.83
CA ASP A 164 -12.68 -0.28 -10.31
C ASP A 164 -12.87 0.54 -9.02
N LEU A 165 -12.06 1.59 -8.84
CA LEU A 165 -12.09 2.39 -7.63
C LEU A 165 -13.34 3.28 -7.60
N THR A 166 -14.12 3.13 -6.53
CA THR A 166 -15.32 3.92 -6.27
C THR A 166 -15.28 4.57 -4.89
N TYR A 167 -16.04 5.65 -4.69
CA TYR A 167 -16.18 6.32 -3.40
C TYR A 167 -17.64 6.33 -2.99
N PRO A 168 -18.17 5.25 -2.39
CA PRO A 168 -19.61 5.11 -2.14
C PRO A 168 -20.16 6.20 -1.22
N SER A 169 -19.37 6.67 -0.26
CA SER A 169 -19.76 7.71 0.70
C SER A 169 -19.62 9.14 0.17
N LEU A 170 -19.07 9.33 -1.04
CA LEU A 170 -18.81 10.66 -1.61
C LEU A 170 -20.06 11.55 -1.72
N PRO A 171 -21.23 11.07 -2.21
CA PRO A 171 -22.41 11.93 -2.40
C PRO A 171 -22.99 12.55 -1.12
N GLY A 172 -22.61 12.05 0.06
CA GLY A 172 -23.04 12.59 1.36
C GLY A 172 -21.87 13.03 2.23
N TYR A 173 -20.65 13.10 1.69
CA TYR A 173 -19.47 13.45 2.46
C TYR A 173 -19.34 14.96 2.64
N THR A 174 -19.31 15.41 3.89
CA THR A 174 -18.98 16.81 4.23
C THR A 174 -17.52 16.87 4.67
N PRO A 175 -16.63 17.53 3.91
CA PRO A 175 -15.23 17.65 4.30
C PRO A 175 -15.10 18.49 5.58
N GLN A 176 -14.20 18.07 6.47
CA GLN A 176 -13.80 18.91 7.60
C GLN A 176 -12.83 19.98 7.10
N VAL A 177 -13.32 21.21 7.09
CA VAL A 177 -12.58 22.37 6.57
C VAL A 177 -12.29 23.35 7.70
N ASN A 178 -11.00 23.59 7.94
CA ASN A 178 -10.53 24.50 8.98
C ASN A 178 -9.87 25.73 8.36
N LYS A 179 -10.19 26.91 8.89
CA LYS A 179 -9.51 28.15 8.50
C LYS A 179 -8.12 28.19 9.13
N GLU A 180 -7.12 28.50 8.32
CA GLU A 180 -5.75 28.71 8.76
C GLU A 180 -5.30 30.12 8.40
N TYR A 181 -4.91 30.90 9.41
CA TYR A 181 -4.42 32.25 9.21
C TYR A 181 -3.02 32.23 8.59
N ILE A 182 -2.82 33.09 7.60
CA ILE A 182 -1.50 33.35 6.99
C ILE A 182 -0.91 34.61 7.62
N LYS A 183 -1.67 35.70 7.58
CA LYS A 183 -1.23 37.01 8.05
C LYS A 183 -2.42 37.87 8.44
N SER A 184 -2.25 38.69 9.47
CA SER A 184 -3.22 39.73 9.84
C SER A 184 -2.47 41.03 10.08
N VAL A 185 -2.98 42.13 9.53
CA VAL A 185 -2.44 43.48 9.69
C VAL A 185 -3.57 44.46 9.91
N SER A 186 -3.32 45.49 10.72
CA SER A 186 -4.28 46.57 10.94
C SER A 186 -3.63 47.91 10.67
N TYR A 187 -4.30 48.75 9.89
CA TYR A 187 -3.85 50.09 9.53
C TYR A 187 -4.85 51.12 10.03
N HIS A 188 -4.37 52.07 10.81
CA HIS A 188 -5.19 53.16 11.33
C HIS A 188 -4.83 54.48 10.63
N ASN A 189 -5.83 55.18 10.11
CA ASN A 189 -5.65 56.50 9.51
C ASN A 189 -6.27 57.59 10.39
N GLY A 190 -5.43 58.21 11.23
CA GLY A 190 -5.82 59.35 12.07
C GLY A 190 -5.88 60.69 11.34
N SER A 191 -5.61 60.73 10.03
CA SER A 191 -5.60 61.96 9.24
C SER A 191 -6.96 62.25 8.59
N THR A 192 -7.06 63.40 7.91
CA THR A 192 -8.26 63.83 7.18
C THR A 192 -8.25 63.41 5.71
N ALA A 193 -7.17 62.79 5.23
CA ALA A 193 -7.03 62.33 3.85
C ALA A 193 -6.89 60.79 3.80
N THR A 194 -7.37 60.17 2.74
CA THR A 194 -7.21 58.72 2.51
C THR A 194 -5.73 58.34 2.40
N GLN A 195 -5.36 57.20 2.97
CA GLN A 195 -4.01 56.64 2.91
C GLN A 195 -4.00 55.29 2.16
N GLU A 196 -2.88 54.96 1.54
CA GLU A 196 -2.66 53.66 0.93
C GLU A 196 -1.50 52.94 1.61
N HIS A 197 -1.71 51.67 1.93
CA HIS A 197 -0.69 50.78 2.45
C HIS A 197 -0.56 49.54 1.57
N LYS A 198 0.60 48.88 1.69
CA LYS A 198 0.83 47.58 1.06
C LYS A 198 1.50 46.64 2.03
N PHE A 199 1.21 45.36 1.88
CA PHE A 199 1.97 44.30 2.51
C PHE A 199 2.00 43.05 1.64
N ALA A 200 3.11 42.33 1.71
CA ALA A 200 3.23 41.02 1.11
C ALA A 200 2.92 39.91 2.12
N TYR A 201 2.44 38.77 1.63
CA TYR A 201 2.40 37.52 2.37
C TYR A 201 3.06 36.40 1.54
N SER A 202 3.53 35.37 2.24
CA SER A 202 4.05 34.15 1.62
C SER A 202 3.84 32.98 2.57
N ARG A 203 3.34 31.85 2.06
CA ARG A 203 3.17 30.60 2.83
C ARG A 203 3.29 29.37 1.93
N SER A 204 4.06 28.39 2.40
CA SER A 204 4.08 27.06 1.78
C SER A 204 2.91 26.20 2.27
N LEU A 205 2.22 25.54 1.35
CA LEU A 205 1.08 24.65 1.57
C LEU A 205 1.40 23.29 0.93
N THR A 206 1.22 22.21 1.68
CA THR A 206 1.49 20.85 1.19
C THR A 206 0.20 20.10 0.93
N LYS A 207 -0.14 19.93 -0.34
CA LYS A 207 -1.25 19.07 -0.80
C LYS A 207 -0.76 17.63 -0.84
N SER A 208 -1.61 16.69 -0.45
CA SER A 208 -1.24 15.28 -0.49
C SER A 208 -2.44 14.39 -0.74
N THR A 209 -2.19 13.27 -1.41
CA THR A 209 -3.13 12.18 -1.63
C THR A 209 -2.45 10.87 -1.26
N THR A 210 -3.16 10.01 -0.54
CA THR A 210 -2.71 8.67 -0.15
C THR A 210 -3.87 7.70 -0.28
N LEU A 211 -3.68 6.69 -1.10
CA LEU A 211 -4.52 5.51 -1.20
C LEU A 211 -3.80 4.38 -0.48
N SER A 212 -4.51 3.70 0.41
CA SER A 212 -3.99 2.58 1.20
C SER A 212 -4.78 1.32 0.93
N THR A 213 -4.16 0.14 1.00
CA THR A 213 -4.89 -1.13 0.91
C THR A 213 -4.85 -1.89 2.22
N THR A 214 -5.92 -2.64 2.54
CA THR A 214 -6.00 -3.40 3.80
C THR A 214 -4.98 -4.54 3.88
N ASN A 215 -4.62 -5.14 2.75
CA ASN A 215 -3.64 -6.21 2.62
C ASN A 215 -2.19 -5.69 2.49
N LYS A 216 -2.00 -4.36 2.37
CA LYS A 216 -0.70 -3.68 2.29
C LYS A 216 0.16 -4.09 1.10
N ILE A 217 -0.44 -4.55 0.00
CA ILE A 217 0.31 -5.00 -1.17
C ILE A 217 1.15 -3.86 -1.80
N GLU A 218 0.73 -2.61 -1.63
CA GLU A 218 1.48 -1.41 -2.06
C GLU A 218 2.82 -1.25 -1.36
N SER A 219 3.04 -1.92 -0.23
CA SER A 219 4.34 -1.90 0.44
C SER A 219 5.38 -2.74 -0.30
N THR A 220 4.95 -3.78 -1.03
CA THR A 220 5.83 -4.76 -1.70
C THR A 220 5.83 -4.60 -3.22
N VAL A 221 4.74 -4.08 -3.79
CA VAL A 221 4.55 -3.91 -5.22
C VAL A 221 4.28 -2.44 -5.53
N SER A 222 4.94 -1.90 -6.55
CA SER A 222 4.64 -0.57 -7.06
C SER A 222 3.31 -0.57 -7.80
N VAL A 223 2.24 -0.17 -7.12
CA VAL A 223 0.88 -0.10 -7.67
C VAL A 223 0.60 1.29 -8.23
N SER A 224 0.13 1.36 -9.47
CA SER A 224 -0.45 2.59 -10.06
C SER A 224 -1.95 2.60 -9.90
N VAL A 225 -2.55 3.79 -9.93
CA VAL A 225 -3.99 4.00 -9.76
C VAL A 225 -4.52 4.69 -10.99
N THR A 226 -5.56 4.13 -11.60
CA THR A 226 -6.29 4.79 -12.70
C THR A 226 -7.72 5.05 -12.25
N ALA A 227 -7.96 6.23 -11.70
CA ALA A 227 -9.26 6.61 -11.16
C ALA A 227 -9.46 8.13 -11.16
N GLY A 228 -10.73 8.57 -11.12
CA GLY A 228 -11.06 9.96 -10.84
C GLY A 228 -10.85 10.24 -9.36
N ILE A 229 -9.97 11.19 -9.02
CA ILE A 229 -9.65 11.54 -7.64
C ILE A 229 -10.65 12.59 -7.12
N PRO A 230 -11.18 12.47 -5.88
CA PRO A 230 -12.06 13.46 -5.29
C PRO A 230 -11.34 14.79 -5.04
N ASP A 231 -11.96 15.88 -5.49
CA ASP A 231 -11.48 17.25 -5.33
C ASP A 231 -12.47 18.11 -4.54
N LEU A 232 -11.93 19.10 -3.82
CA LEU A 232 -12.67 20.01 -2.96
C LEU A 232 -13.21 21.19 -3.76
N VAL A 233 -14.51 21.45 -3.68
CA VAL A 233 -15.15 22.60 -4.35
C VAL A 233 -15.98 23.41 -3.37
N GLU A 234 -16.02 24.72 -3.58
CA GLU A 234 -16.90 25.64 -2.83
C GLU A 234 -18.29 25.71 -3.50
N VAL A 235 -19.34 25.66 -2.69
CA VAL A 235 -20.74 25.73 -3.10
C VAL A 235 -21.49 26.71 -2.19
N SER A 236 -22.70 27.11 -2.57
CA SER A 236 -23.50 28.10 -1.82
C SER A 236 -23.76 27.72 -0.35
N GLY A 237 -23.70 26.43 -0.01
CA GLY A 237 -23.85 25.90 1.36
C GLY A 237 -22.55 25.57 2.10
N GLY A 238 -21.37 25.94 1.56
CA GLY A 238 -20.07 25.63 2.15
C GLY A 238 -19.15 24.88 1.18
N PHE A 239 -18.64 23.71 1.59
CA PHE A 239 -17.74 22.89 0.78
C PHE A 239 -18.35 21.54 0.45
N SER A 240 -18.13 21.07 -0.77
CA SER A 240 -18.48 19.72 -1.20
C SER A 240 -17.30 19.06 -1.91
N MET A 241 -17.42 17.76 -2.14
CA MET A 241 -16.43 16.98 -2.88
C MET A 241 -17.01 16.57 -4.24
N THR A 242 -16.21 16.68 -5.29
CA THR A 242 -16.57 16.19 -6.64
C THR A 242 -15.53 15.23 -7.15
N LYS A 243 -15.92 14.27 -8.00
CA LYS A 243 -14.97 13.31 -8.59
C LYS A 243 -14.43 13.88 -9.90
N GLY A 244 -13.11 14.04 -10.00
CA GLY A 244 -12.45 14.46 -11.24
C GLY A 244 -12.47 13.41 -12.35
N ALA A 245 -11.97 13.77 -13.53
CA ALA A 245 -11.74 12.83 -14.62
C ALA A 245 -10.71 11.75 -14.22
N ALA A 246 -10.83 10.55 -14.78
CA ALA A 246 -9.90 9.47 -14.48
C ALA A 246 -8.49 9.80 -14.99
N GLN A 247 -7.50 9.68 -14.11
CA GLN A 247 -6.09 9.86 -14.43
C GLN A 247 -5.26 8.76 -13.81
N THR A 248 -4.12 8.45 -14.43
CA THR A 248 -3.15 7.50 -13.88
C THR A 248 -2.18 8.23 -12.95
N SER A 249 -2.02 7.73 -11.74
CA SER A 249 -1.15 8.29 -10.70
C SER A 249 -0.54 7.19 -9.83
N SER A 250 0.38 7.55 -8.95
CA SER A 250 0.87 6.67 -7.88
C SER A 250 -0.15 6.57 -6.74
N MET A 251 -0.04 5.54 -5.91
CA MET A 251 -0.84 5.39 -4.69
C MET A 251 -0.67 6.56 -3.71
N THR A 252 0.51 7.18 -3.70
CA THR A 252 0.80 8.36 -2.87
C THR A 252 1.35 9.48 -3.73
N SER A 253 0.87 10.69 -3.53
CA SER A 253 1.38 11.91 -4.14
C SER A 253 1.40 13.04 -3.13
N SER A 254 2.41 13.90 -3.21
CA SER A 254 2.50 15.10 -2.38
C SER A 254 3.14 16.20 -3.19
N GLU A 255 2.57 17.39 -3.09
CA GLU A 255 3.07 18.60 -3.75
C GLU A 255 3.08 19.74 -2.74
N THR A 256 4.19 20.47 -2.67
CA THR A 256 4.27 21.69 -1.86
C THR A 256 4.25 22.89 -2.79
N ILE A 257 3.21 23.71 -2.66
CA ILE A 257 3.06 24.97 -3.38
C ILE A 257 3.38 26.13 -2.45
N THR A 258 3.90 27.22 -2.99
CA THR A 258 4.11 28.47 -2.23
C THR A 258 3.12 29.50 -2.73
N GLU A 259 2.19 29.88 -1.86
CA GLU A 259 1.22 30.94 -2.11
C GLU A 259 1.79 32.27 -1.61
N SER A 260 1.86 33.28 -2.48
CA SER A 260 2.36 34.60 -2.13
C SER A 260 1.74 35.68 -3.00
N ASP A 261 1.42 36.81 -2.40
CA ASP A 261 0.92 38.00 -3.12
C ASP A 261 1.24 39.29 -2.35
N GLU A 262 1.06 40.43 -3.00
CA GLU A 262 1.09 41.78 -2.42
C GLU A 262 -0.32 42.37 -2.38
N VAL A 263 -0.84 42.62 -1.18
CA VAL A 263 -2.15 43.22 -0.97
C VAL A 263 -2.01 44.72 -0.79
N LYS A 264 -2.80 45.49 -1.56
CA LYS A 264 -2.95 46.95 -1.38
C LYS A 264 -4.18 47.23 -0.53
N VAL A 265 -4.06 48.13 0.43
CA VAL A 265 -5.13 48.50 1.37
C VAL A 265 -5.32 50.01 1.35
N THR A 266 -6.51 50.44 0.98
CA THR A 266 -6.92 51.85 1.06
C THR A 266 -7.60 52.09 2.41
N VAL A 267 -7.10 53.03 3.19
CA VAL A 267 -7.58 53.35 4.55
C VAL A 267 -8.19 54.75 4.54
N PRO A 268 -9.53 54.86 4.60
CA PRO A 268 -10.20 56.16 4.62
C PRO A 268 -9.84 57.00 5.85
N ALA A 269 -10.04 58.31 5.76
CA ALA A 269 -9.82 59.23 6.86
C ALA A 269 -10.63 58.85 8.11
N GLY A 270 -9.98 58.81 9.28
CA GLY A 270 -10.61 58.49 10.56
C GLY A 270 -10.99 57.01 10.76
N LYS A 271 -10.60 56.11 9.85
CA LYS A 271 -10.94 54.68 9.89
C LYS A 271 -9.76 53.79 10.23
N THR A 272 -10.08 52.58 10.67
CA THR A 272 -9.13 51.47 10.83
C THR A 272 -9.54 50.34 9.90
N MET A 273 -8.61 49.88 9.07
CA MET A 273 -8.78 48.71 8.20
C MET A 273 -7.97 47.55 8.76
N THR A 274 -8.63 46.45 9.09
CA THR A 274 -7.98 45.20 9.48
C THR A 274 -8.10 44.21 8.34
N VAL A 275 -6.95 43.79 7.81
CA VAL A 275 -6.84 42.83 6.73
C VAL A 275 -6.38 41.50 7.27
N GLU A 276 -7.10 40.46 6.89
CA GLU A 276 -6.84 39.09 7.29
C GLU A 276 -6.71 38.22 6.05
N VAL A 277 -5.53 37.61 5.92
CA VAL A 277 -5.20 36.67 4.85
C VAL A 277 -5.27 35.26 5.44
N SER A 278 -6.08 34.41 4.84
CA SER A 278 -6.30 33.04 5.31
C SER A 278 -6.45 32.06 4.17
N VAL A 279 -6.26 30.78 4.46
CA VAL A 279 -6.63 29.68 3.56
C VAL A 279 -7.50 28.71 4.34
N ARG A 280 -8.29 27.91 3.65
CA ARG A 280 -9.05 26.84 4.27
C ARG A 280 -8.40 25.51 3.93
N ARG A 281 -8.06 24.74 4.94
CA ARG A 281 -7.48 23.40 4.83
C ARG A 281 -8.56 22.35 5.02
N ALA A 282 -8.69 21.43 4.08
CA ALA A 282 -9.57 20.28 4.19
C ALA A 282 -8.77 19.00 4.42
N VAL A 283 -9.23 18.18 5.38
CA VAL A 283 -8.76 16.80 5.52
C VAL A 283 -9.88 15.88 5.05
N ILE A 284 -9.55 15.05 4.07
CA ILE A 284 -10.48 14.13 3.42
C ILE A 284 -10.11 12.71 3.82
N ASN A 285 -11.11 11.93 4.22
CA ASN A 285 -10.96 10.53 4.56
C ASN A 285 -12.17 9.77 4.02
N LEU A 286 -11.94 8.96 2.98
CA LEU A 286 -12.99 8.24 2.27
C LEU A 286 -12.62 6.76 2.13
N PRO A 287 -13.42 5.83 2.68
CA PRO A 287 -13.24 4.43 2.37
C PRO A 287 -13.56 4.16 0.90
N TYR A 288 -12.83 3.25 0.28
CA TYR A 288 -13.08 2.82 -1.10
C TYR A 288 -12.95 1.30 -1.22
N PRO A 289 -13.82 0.65 -2.03
CA PRO A 289 -13.53 -0.65 -2.62
C PRO A 289 -12.79 -0.46 -3.95
N ALA A 290 -11.96 -1.44 -4.29
CA ALA A 290 -11.24 -1.51 -5.55
C ALA A 290 -10.88 -2.96 -5.93
N THR A 291 -10.34 -3.14 -7.12
CA THR A 291 -9.70 -4.39 -7.57
C THR A 291 -8.22 -4.10 -7.77
N VAL A 292 -7.34 -4.93 -7.21
CA VAL A 292 -5.92 -4.91 -7.60
C VAL A 292 -5.74 -5.90 -8.73
N LYS A 293 -5.10 -5.44 -9.81
CA LYS A 293 -4.80 -6.21 -11.00
C LYS A 293 -3.29 -6.25 -11.20
N ILE A 294 -2.71 -7.44 -11.11
CA ILE A 294 -1.29 -7.69 -11.36
C ILE A 294 -1.17 -8.43 -12.68
N ARG A 295 -0.42 -7.88 -13.62
CA ARG A 295 -0.07 -8.55 -14.87
C ARG A 295 1.36 -9.03 -14.80
N CYS A 296 1.59 -10.30 -15.11
CA CYS A 296 2.92 -10.90 -15.13
C CYS A 296 3.56 -10.78 -16.51
N MET A 297 4.89 -10.90 -16.56
CA MET A 297 5.69 -10.88 -17.80
C MET A 297 5.33 -12.03 -18.75
N ASN A 298 4.90 -13.18 -18.21
CA ASN A 298 4.40 -14.31 -18.99
C ASN A 298 2.99 -14.09 -19.58
N GLY A 299 2.36 -12.93 -19.33
CA GLY A 299 1.03 -12.58 -19.83
C GLY A 299 -0.16 -13.04 -18.97
N SER A 300 0.08 -13.80 -17.91
CA SER A 300 -0.94 -14.14 -16.91
C SER A 300 -1.34 -12.93 -16.05
N GLU A 301 -2.49 -13.02 -15.39
CA GLU A 301 -2.99 -11.98 -14.50
C GLU A 301 -3.45 -12.56 -13.16
N LEU A 302 -3.20 -11.83 -12.07
CA LEU A 302 -3.74 -12.09 -10.73
C LEU A 302 -4.62 -10.91 -10.33
N HIS A 303 -5.85 -11.21 -9.92
CA HIS A 303 -6.86 -10.21 -9.59
C HIS A 303 -7.44 -10.55 -8.22
N PHE A 304 -7.52 -9.56 -7.34
CA PHE A 304 -8.20 -9.71 -6.06
C PHE A 304 -8.91 -8.42 -5.67
N LYS A 305 -10.00 -8.59 -4.92
CA LYS A 305 -10.73 -7.45 -4.36
C LYS A 305 -9.95 -6.90 -3.17
N SER A 306 -9.90 -5.58 -3.08
CA SER A 306 -9.31 -4.89 -1.95
C SER A 306 -10.24 -3.79 -1.48
N THR A 307 -10.11 -3.45 -0.21
CA THR A 307 -10.65 -2.21 0.34
C THR A 307 -9.50 -1.34 0.80
N GLY A 308 -9.80 -0.07 1.02
CA GLY A 308 -8.79 0.91 1.33
C GLY A 308 -9.36 2.20 1.85
N ASN A 309 -8.45 3.11 2.16
CA ASN A 309 -8.79 4.46 2.56
C ASN A 309 -8.07 5.47 1.67
N TYR A 310 -8.84 6.40 1.11
CA TYR A 310 -8.36 7.60 0.46
C TYR A 310 -8.24 8.70 1.49
N HIS A 311 -7.00 9.08 1.77
CA HIS A 311 -6.66 10.21 2.61
C HIS A 311 -6.13 11.34 1.75
N ALA A 312 -6.66 12.55 1.91
CA ALA A 312 -6.12 13.71 1.22
C ALA A 312 -6.10 14.97 2.08
N VAL A 313 -5.15 15.84 1.78
CA VAL A 313 -5.04 17.18 2.31
C VAL A 313 -5.15 18.14 1.14
N ALA A 314 -6.18 18.98 1.17
CA ALA A 314 -6.46 19.98 0.15
C ALA A 314 -6.56 21.36 0.77
N TYR A 315 -6.38 22.39 -0.06
CA TYR A 315 -6.48 23.79 0.34
C TYR A 315 -7.34 24.54 -0.68
N THR A 316 -8.14 25.49 -0.21
CA THR A 316 -8.79 26.47 -1.06
C THR A 316 -7.78 27.49 -1.58
N ALA A 317 -8.22 28.35 -2.50
CA ALA A 317 -7.50 29.59 -2.78
C ALA A 317 -7.37 30.46 -1.51
N VAL A 318 -6.39 31.37 -1.52
CA VAL A 318 -6.21 32.36 -0.46
C VAL A 318 -7.40 33.32 -0.44
N ASP A 319 -7.94 33.52 0.76
CA ASP A 319 -9.01 34.48 1.05
C ASP A 319 -8.42 35.70 1.76
N VAL A 320 -8.74 36.89 1.26
CA VAL A 320 -8.32 38.18 1.81
C VAL A 320 -9.56 38.92 2.27
N ASN A 321 -9.78 38.97 3.57
CA ASN A 321 -10.90 39.67 4.18
C ASN A 321 -10.45 41.02 4.74
N VAL A 322 -11.17 42.09 4.40
CA VAL A 322 -10.91 43.45 4.88
C VAL A 322 -12.10 43.91 5.70
N THR A 323 -11.85 44.28 6.95
CA THR A 323 -12.87 44.79 7.88
C THR A 323 -12.58 46.24 8.23
N GLU A 324 -13.58 47.11 8.03
CA GLU A 324 -13.52 48.52 8.41
C GLU A 324 -14.10 48.69 9.82
N SER A 325 -13.46 49.51 10.64
CA SER A 325 -13.99 49.95 11.92
C SER A 325 -13.74 51.44 12.14
N ASP A 326 -14.66 52.06 12.87
CA ASP A 326 -14.49 53.43 13.33
C ASP A 326 -13.41 53.52 14.41
N LYS A 327 -12.84 54.71 14.57
CA LYS A 327 -11.87 55.04 15.61
C LYS A 327 -12.36 54.54 16.99
N VAL A 328 -11.67 53.55 17.56
CA VAL A 328 -11.85 53.19 18.97
C VAL A 328 -11.29 54.34 19.79
N MET A 329 -12.16 55.25 20.21
CA MET A 329 -11.86 56.24 21.23
C MET A 329 -11.89 55.49 22.56
N ASN A 330 -10.73 55.13 23.11
CA ASN A 330 -10.64 54.77 24.51
C ASN A 330 -11.10 56.00 25.31
N VAL A 331 -12.28 55.89 25.93
CA VAL A 331 -12.78 56.86 26.93
C VAL A 331 -12.06 56.60 28.24
#